data_AF-A0A7V5G6W2-F1
#
_entry.id   AF-A0A7V5G6W2-F1
#
_cell.length_a   1.000
_cell.length_b   1.000
_cell.length_c   1.000
_cell.angle_alpha   90.00
_cell.angle_beta   90.00
_cell.angle_gamma   90.00
#
_symmetry.space_group_name_H-M   'P 1'
#
loop_
_entity.id
_entity.type
_entity.pdbx_description
1 polymer ?
#
loop_
_entity_poly.entity_id
_entity_poly.type
_entity_poly.pdbx_seq_one_letter_code
_entity_poly.pdbx_strand_id
1 'polypeptide(L)'
;MRIFLLFVFMILNLMAESNKATTIEAIAKRYIGGKYIWGGESPKGFDCSGYTQYIYKQVGISLPRTALLQSKVGEKIKNEPYKKGDLLFFLTDKTRGIPITHVGIYLEDNKFIHAASSAKGIIISDLKSSKYNSLLVCVSRVLNKEQREMFQPKFFSKALKKAIYSDNRIRFIVKSRDRNQTISKLEEAIKSDSKVILQ
;
A
#
# COMPACT_ATOMS: atom_id res chain seq x y z
N MET A 1 15.81 -27.32 -4.41
CA MET A 1 14.40 -27.22 -3.94
C MET A 1 14.12 -26.04 -3.00
N ARG A 2 14.88 -25.81 -1.92
CA ARG A 2 14.54 -24.81 -0.87
C ARG A 2 14.54 -23.33 -1.31
N ILE A 3 15.31 -22.96 -2.34
CA ILE A 3 15.39 -21.58 -2.87
C ILE A 3 14.24 -21.24 -3.82
N PHE A 4 13.83 -22.21 -4.65
CA PHE A 4 12.65 -22.09 -5.50
C PHE A 4 11.38 -21.87 -4.66
N LEU A 5 11.26 -22.57 -3.52
CA LEU A 5 10.14 -22.40 -2.59
C LEU A 5 10.07 -20.98 -1.99
N LEU A 6 11.21 -20.41 -1.58
CA LEU A 6 11.28 -19.04 -1.08
C LEU A 6 10.98 -18.00 -2.16
N PHE A 7 11.33 -18.30 -3.41
CA PHE A 7 11.09 -17.44 -4.56
C PHE A 7 9.60 -17.45 -4.99
N VAL A 8 8.98 -18.63 -5.08
CA VAL A 8 7.53 -18.78 -5.30
C VAL A 8 6.74 -18.10 -4.19
N PHE A 9 7.18 -18.22 -2.93
CA PHE A 9 6.55 -17.56 -1.80
C PHE A 9 6.68 -16.02 -1.86
N MET A 10 7.80 -15.48 -2.34
CA MET A 10 7.96 -14.04 -2.58
C MET A 10 6.99 -13.52 -3.65
N ILE A 11 6.82 -14.26 -4.75
CA ILE A 11 5.88 -13.91 -5.84
C ILE A 11 4.43 -13.96 -5.32
N LEU A 12 4.04 -15.01 -4.59
CA LEU A 12 2.71 -15.13 -3.99
C LEU A 12 2.39 -13.96 -3.04
N ASN A 13 3.36 -13.51 -2.26
CA ASN A 13 3.20 -12.37 -1.35
C ASN A 13 3.04 -11.03 -2.10
N LEU A 14 3.80 -10.84 -3.20
CA LEU A 14 3.65 -9.65 -4.05
C LEU A 14 2.26 -9.60 -4.71
N MET A 15 1.73 -10.76 -5.13
CA MET A 15 0.36 -10.87 -5.64
C MET A 15 -0.68 -10.61 -4.54
N ALA A 16 -0.43 -11.01 -3.30
CA ALA A 16 -1.34 -10.72 -2.18
C ALA A 16 -1.39 -9.21 -1.83
N GLU A 17 -0.27 -8.51 -1.91
CA GLU A 17 -0.20 -7.06 -1.66
C GLU A 17 -0.97 -6.25 -2.73
N SER A 18 -0.80 -6.59 -4.01
CA SER A 18 -1.57 -5.97 -5.10
C SER A 18 -3.07 -6.28 -4.98
N ASN A 19 -3.42 -7.47 -4.48
CA ASN A 19 -4.81 -7.85 -4.21
C ASN A 19 -5.43 -6.99 -3.11
N LYS A 20 -4.70 -6.74 -2.01
CA LYS A 20 -5.19 -5.86 -0.92
C LYS A 20 -5.36 -4.42 -1.36
N ALA A 21 -4.42 -3.86 -2.11
CA ALA A 21 -4.52 -2.48 -2.63
C ALA A 21 -5.75 -2.31 -3.54
N THR A 22 -5.95 -3.26 -4.45
CA THR A 22 -7.13 -3.28 -5.35
C THR A 22 -8.43 -3.45 -4.56
N THR A 23 -8.43 -4.31 -3.55
CA THR A 23 -9.58 -4.52 -2.66
C THR A 23 -9.91 -3.27 -1.85
N ILE A 24 -8.90 -2.57 -1.30
CA ILE A 24 -9.08 -1.29 -0.60
C ILE A 24 -9.74 -0.28 -1.52
N GLU A 25 -9.24 -0.11 -2.75
CA GLU A 25 -9.83 0.80 -3.73
C GLU A 25 -11.30 0.44 -4.04
N ALA A 26 -11.58 -0.83 -4.30
CA ALA A 26 -12.93 -1.30 -4.60
C ALA A 26 -13.90 -1.04 -3.44
N ILE A 27 -13.50 -1.35 -2.21
CA ILE A 27 -14.32 -1.11 -1.01
C ILE A 27 -14.53 0.39 -0.79
N ALA A 28 -13.47 1.19 -0.92
CA ALA A 28 -13.54 2.63 -0.75
C ALA A 28 -14.55 3.26 -1.73
N LYS A 29 -14.49 2.89 -3.01
CA LYS A 29 -15.38 3.44 -4.04
C LYS A 29 -16.87 3.16 -3.79
N ARG A 30 -17.23 2.11 -3.03
CA ARG A 30 -18.63 1.80 -2.69
C ARG A 30 -19.33 2.89 -1.86
N TYR A 31 -18.55 3.75 -1.21
CA TYR A 31 -19.09 4.78 -0.31
C TYR A 31 -19.04 6.19 -0.90
N ILE A 32 -18.67 6.34 -2.18
CA ILE A 32 -18.72 7.65 -2.86
C ILE A 32 -20.13 8.24 -2.76
N GLY A 33 -20.24 9.52 -2.43
CA GLY A 33 -21.50 10.21 -2.15
C GLY A 33 -22.06 9.97 -0.74
N GLY A 34 -21.46 9.08 0.05
CA GLY A 34 -21.83 8.86 1.44
C GLY A 34 -21.62 10.09 2.33
N LYS A 35 -22.36 10.16 3.44
CA LYS A 35 -22.37 11.32 4.35
C LYS A 35 -21.07 11.42 5.16
N TYR A 36 -20.58 12.65 5.29
CA TYR A 36 -19.59 12.96 6.31
C TYR A 36 -20.29 13.25 7.65
N ILE A 37 -19.87 12.59 8.72
CA ILE A 37 -20.33 12.82 10.08
C ILE A 37 -19.11 12.86 10.99
N TRP A 38 -18.93 13.95 11.73
CA TRP A 38 -17.85 14.06 12.70
C TRP A 38 -17.94 12.93 13.74
N GLY A 39 -16.85 12.19 13.96
CA GLY A 39 -16.86 11.03 14.84
C GLY A 39 -17.39 9.75 14.18
N GLY A 40 -17.88 9.80 12.94
CA GLY A 40 -18.46 8.65 12.24
C GLY A 40 -17.44 7.58 11.84
N GLU A 41 -17.78 6.31 12.04
CA GLU A 41 -16.92 5.13 11.82
C GLU A 41 -17.64 4.00 11.07
N SER A 42 -18.82 4.26 10.49
CA SER A 42 -19.66 3.21 9.87
C SER A 42 -20.33 3.70 8.59
N PRO A 43 -20.89 2.78 7.77
CA PRO A 43 -21.63 3.14 6.56
C PRO A 43 -22.78 4.14 6.76
N LYS A 44 -23.28 4.34 7.99
CA LYS A 44 -24.29 5.37 8.30
C LYS A 44 -23.74 6.80 8.19
N GLY A 45 -22.42 6.95 8.24
CA GLY A 45 -21.68 8.20 8.06
C GLY A 45 -20.28 8.10 8.63
N PHE A 46 -19.33 8.74 7.95
CA PHE A 46 -17.91 8.66 8.27
C PHE A 46 -17.28 10.03 8.51
N ASP A 47 -16.30 10.14 9.40
CA ASP A 47 -15.27 11.17 9.26
C ASP A 47 -14.06 10.64 8.47
N CYS A 48 -13.09 11.50 8.19
CA CYS A 48 -11.93 11.15 7.38
C CYS A 48 -11.17 9.93 7.89
N SER A 49 -10.94 9.87 9.21
CA SER A 49 -10.18 8.78 9.83
C SER A 49 -11.01 7.55 10.17
N GLY A 50 -12.31 7.70 10.46
CA GLY A 50 -13.23 6.58 10.61
C GLY A 50 -13.48 5.88 9.27
N TYR A 51 -13.50 6.64 8.17
CA TYR A 51 -13.57 6.10 6.80
C TYR A 51 -12.38 5.20 6.47
N THR A 52 -11.16 5.70 6.64
CA THR A 52 -9.95 4.91 6.40
C THR A 52 -9.86 3.71 7.35
N GLN A 53 -10.16 3.90 8.63
CA GLN A 53 -10.18 2.81 9.60
C GLN A 53 -11.14 1.68 9.19
N TYR A 54 -12.36 2.04 8.79
CA TYR A 54 -13.36 1.06 8.37
C TYR A 54 -12.90 0.27 7.14
N ILE A 55 -12.36 0.93 6.11
CA ILE A 55 -11.90 0.29 4.87
C ILE A 55 -10.74 -0.67 5.14
N TYR A 56 -9.72 -0.21 5.86
CA TYR A 56 -8.53 -1.04 6.12
C TYR A 56 -8.85 -2.23 7.02
N LYS A 57 -9.84 -2.10 7.93
CA LYS A 57 -10.34 -3.22 8.73
C LYS A 57 -10.89 -4.36 7.85
N GLN A 58 -11.52 -4.05 6.71
CA GLN A 58 -12.06 -5.08 5.80
C GLN A 58 -10.97 -5.94 5.16
N VAL A 59 -9.73 -5.45 5.09
CA VAL A 59 -8.57 -6.21 4.57
C VAL A 59 -7.63 -6.67 5.70
N GLY A 60 -8.14 -6.71 6.93
CA GLY A 60 -7.43 -7.21 8.10
C GLY A 60 -6.38 -6.25 8.68
N ILE A 61 -6.45 -4.96 8.37
CA ILE A 61 -5.51 -3.94 8.87
C ILE A 61 -6.21 -3.04 9.89
N SER A 62 -5.79 -3.13 11.14
CA SER A 62 -6.29 -2.27 12.22
C SER A 62 -5.57 -0.93 12.23
N LEU A 63 -6.31 0.14 11.94
CA LEU A 63 -5.82 1.50 12.05
C LEU A 63 -6.29 2.18 13.35
N PRO A 64 -5.47 3.04 13.96
CA PRO A 64 -5.91 3.91 15.05
C PRO A 64 -7.07 4.82 14.64
N ARG A 65 -7.82 5.32 15.62
CA ARG A 65 -9.04 6.09 15.37
C ARG A 65 -8.82 7.44 14.68
N THR A 66 -7.76 8.16 15.03
CA THR A 66 -7.56 9.54 14.57
C THR A 66 -6.55 9.64 13.43
N ALA A 67 -6.72 10.61 12.53
CA ALA A 67 -5.78 10.85 11.43
C ALA A 67 -4.33 11.04 11.92
N LEU A 68 -4.13 11.74 13.04
CA LEU A 68 -2.82 11.95 13.65
C LEU A 68 -2.19 10.65 14.19
N LEU A 69 -2.98 9.71 14.71
CA LEU A 69 -2.45 8.42 15.15
C LEU A 69 -2.22 7.49 13.96
N GLN A 70 -3.11 7.51 12.96
CA GLN A 70 -2.91 6.79 11.70
C GLN A 70 -1.63 7.25 11.00
N SER A 71 -1.29 8.54 11.06
CA SER A 71 -0.03 9.02 10.51
C SER A 71 1.20 8.53 11.28
N LYS A 72 1.08 7.79 12.38
CA LYS A 72 2.23 7.23 13.10
C LYS A 72 2.47 5.76 12.78
N VAL A 73 1.59 5.13 12.00
CA VAL A 73 1.71 3.71 11.64
C VAL A 73 2.15 3.54 10.19
N GLY A 74 2.81 2.43 9.90
CA GLY A 74 3.34 2.11 8.58
C GLY A 74 4.68 2.80 8.24
N GLU A 75 5.13 2.56 7.02
CA GLU A 75 6.37 3.12 6.46
C GLU A 75 6.15 4.53 5.92
N LYS A 76 7.06 5.46 6.23
CA LYS A 76 6.99 6.83 5.73
C LYS A 76 7.52 6.94 4.31
N ILE A 77 6.68 7.44 3.40
CA ILE A 77 7.03 7.60 2.00
C ILE A 77 7.54 9.03 1.76
N LYS A 78 8.80 9.15 1.35
CA LYS A 78 9.46 10.45 1.05
C LYS A 78 9.94 10.54 -0.40
N ASN A 79 10.73 9.56 -0.84
CA ASN A 79 11.41 9.56 -2.14
C ASN A 79 10.96 8.40 -3.04
N GLU A 80 9.78 7.84 -2.78
CA GLU A 80 9.19 6.78 -3.60
C GLU A 80 7.88 7.26 -4.20
N PRO A 81 7.49 6.73 -5.37
CA PRO A 81 6.15 6.96 -5.90
C PRO A 81 5.10 6.46 -4.92
N TYR A 82 4.00 7.20 -4.83
CA TYR A 82 2.82 6.77 -4.10
C TYR A 82 2.19 5.58 -4.81
N LYS A 83 1.62 4.67 -4.01
CA LYS A 83 0.98 3.46 -4.47
C LYS A 83 -0.47 3.44 -4.00
N LYS A 84 -1.32 2.73 -4.75
CA LYS A 84 -2.69 2.40 -4.34
C LYS A 84 -2.71 1.91 -2.90
N GLY A 85 -3.55 2.52 -2.07
CA GLY A 85 -3.64 2.18 -0.64
C GLY A 85 -2.56 2.81 0.25
N ASP A 86 -1.77 3.77 -0.25
CA ASP A 86 -1.03 4.67 0.64
C ASP A 86 -2.00 5.65 1.32
N LEU A 87 -1.77 5.95 2.60
CA LEU A 87 -2.54 6.95 3.33
C LEU A 87 -1.86 8.31 3.20
N LEU A 88 -2.60 9.30 2.70
CA LEU A 88 -2.19 10.69 2.58
C LEU A 88 -2.69 11.49 3.78
N PHE A 89 -1.82 12.25 4.45
CA PHE A 89 -2.16 13.02 5.64
C PHE A 89 -1.98 14.51 5.41
N PHE A 90 -2.96 15.31 5.83
CA PHE A 90 -3.03 16.73 5.50
C PHE A 90 -3.29 17.60 6.74
N LEU A 91 -2.88 18.87 6.65
CA LEU A 91 -3.24 19.94 7.57
C LEU A 91 -4.31 20.83 6.93
N THR A 92 -5.58 20.42 6.97
CA THR A 92 -6.69 21.18 6.37
C THR A 92 -7.34 22.18 7.32
N ASP A 93 -7.09 22.04 8.63
CA ASP A 93 -7.62 22.91 9.67
C ASP A 93 -6.50 23.29 10.65
N LYS A 94 -5.97 24.51 10.51
CA LYS A 94 -4.90 25.01 11.37
C LYS A 94 -5.40 25.42 12.77
N THR A 95 -6.70 25.66 12.92
CA THR A 95 -7.28 26.17 14.19
C THR A 95 -7.22 25.12 15.30
N ARG A 96 -7.10 23.83 14.94
CA ARG A 96 -7.02 22.71 15.90
C ARG A 96 -5.69 22.60 16.64
N GLY A 97 -4.67 23.36 16.27
CA GLY A 97 -3.35 23.33 16.93
C GLY A 97 -2.60 22.00 16.83
N ILE A 98 -2.99 21.12 15.90
CA ILE A 98 -2.33 19.83 15.64
C ILE A 98 -1.83 19.73 14.20
N PRO A 99 -0.72 19.00 13.94
CA PRO A 99 -0.05 19.03 12.64
C PRO A 99 -0.80 18.27 11.53
N ILE A 100 -1.73 17.38 11.89
CA ILE A 100 -2.49 16.56 10.93
C ILE A 100 -3.95 16.56 11.35
N THR A 101 -4.82 16.98 10.44
CA THR A 101 -6.25 17.14 10.68
C THR A 101 -7.12 16.37 9.70
N HIS A 102 -6.53 15.79 8.65
CA HIS A 102 -7.26 15.07 7.63
C HIS A 102 -6.45 13.91 7.04
N VAL A 103 -7.15 12.89 6.54
CA VAL A 103 -6.56 11.71 5.90
C VAL A 103 -7.38 11.26 4.69
N GLY A 104 -6.71 10.70 3.69
CA GLY A 104 -7.32 10.07 2.53
C GLY A 104 -6.50 8.87 2.02
N ILE A 105 -7.09 8.10 1.10
CA ILE A 105 -6.49 6.89 0.52
C ILE A 105 -6.06 7.19 -0.91
N TYR A 106 -4.77 7.06 -1.21
CA TYR A 106 -4.25 7.21 -2.56
C TYR A 106 -4.79 6.11 -3.47
N LEU A 107 -5.22 6.50 -4.68
CA LEU A 107 -5.65 5.60 -5.74
C LEU A 107 -4.52 5.52 -6.77
N GLU A 108 -4.63 6.26 -7.86
CA GLU A 108 -3.64 6.37 -8.93
C GLU A 108 -3.76 7.74 -9.59
N ASP A 109 -2.81 8.10 -10.48
CA ASP A 109 -2.85 9.34 -11.26
C ASP A 109 -3.08 10.61 -10.42
N ASN A 110 -2.43 10.66 -9.26
CA ASN A 110 -2.57 11.73 -8.27
C ASN A 110 -3.97 11.84 -7.65
N LYS A 111 -4.84 10.85 -7.80
CA LYS A 111 -6.18 10.83 -7.20
C LYS A 111 -6.15 10.16 -5.85
N PHE A 112 -7.00 10.64 -4.95
CA PHE A 112 -7.21 10.03 -3.66
C PHE A 112 -8.68 10.14 -3.25
N ILE A 113 -9.16 9.16 -2.51
CA ILE A 113 -10.53 9.10 -2.00
C ILE A 113 -10.56 9.40 -0.50
N HIS A 114 -11.55 10.17 -0.06
CA HIS A 114 -11.65 10.59 1.34
C HIS A 114 -13.07 11.03 1.70
N ALA A 115 -13.43 10.93 2.99
CA ALA A 115 -14.59 11.61 3.54
C ALA A 115 -14.23 13.09 3.76
N ALA A 116 -14.62 13.97 2.84
CA ALA A 116 -14.09 15.32 2.69
C ALA A 116 -14.58 16.34 3.71
N SER A 117 -15.89 16.46 3.86
CA SER A 117 -16.55 17.39 4.77
C SER A 117 -18.06 17.16 4.75
N SER A 118 -18.80 17.72 5.71
CA SER A 118 -20.27 17.64 5.76
C SER A 118 -20.95 18.12 4.48
N ALA A 119 -20.37 19.10 3.78
CA ALA A 119 -20.92 19.64 2.54
C ALA A 119 -20.66 18.76 1.30
N LYS A 120 -19.58 17.97 1.30
CA LYS A 120 -19.15 17.20 0.11
C LYS A 120 -19.33 15.69 0.27
N GLY A 121 -19.38 15.19 1.48
CA GLY A 121 -19.41 13.75 1.74
C GLY A 121 -18.12 13.06 1.33
N ILE A 122 -18.22 11.82 0.85
CA ILE A 122 -17.10 11.01 0.37
C ILE A 122 -16.90 11.24 -1.13
N ILE A 123 -15.72 11.71 -1.51
CA ILE A 123 -15.38 12.06 -2.89
C ILE A 123 -13.97 11.60 -3.27
N ILE A 124 -13.72 11.57 -4.57
CA ILE A 124 -12.38 11.49 -5.13
C ILE A 124 -11.91 12.91 -5.43
N SER A 125 -10.72 13.26 -4.95
CA SER A 125 -10.06 14.54 -5.21
C SER A 125 -8.75 14.29 -5.97
N ASP A 126 -8.37 15.25 -6.79
CA ASP A 126 -7.07 15.29 -7.44
C ASP A 126 -6.06 16.00 -6.53
N LEU A 127 -4.97 15.34 -6.19
CA LEU A 127 -3.95 15.86 -5.27
C LEU A 127 -3.21 17.04 -5.88
N LYS A 128 -2.90 16.99 -7.19
CA LYS A 128 -2.03 17.97 -7.85
C LYS A 128 -2.74 19.28 -8.14
N SER A 129 -3.97 19.22 -8.65
CA SER A 129 -4.75 20.37 -9.12
C SER A 129 -5.63 21.02 -8.04
N SER A 130 -5.68 20.45 -6.84
CA SER A 130 -6.46 21.00 -5.73
C SER A 130 -5.58 21.63 -4.66
N LYS A 131 -6.22 22.35 -3.72
CA LYS A 131 -5.55 22.87 -2.53
C LYS A 131 -4.91 21.79 -1.65
N TYR A 132 -5.23 20.50 -1.84
CA TYR A 132 -4.64 19.43 -1.04
C TYR A 132 -3.13 19.28 -1.28
N ASN A 133 -2.61 19.68 -2.44
CA ASN A 133 -1.17 19.63 -2.73
C ASN A 133 -0.35 20.39 -1.67
N SER A 134 -0.73 21.65 -1.41
CA SER A 134 -0.01 22.51 -0.47
C SER A 134 -0.29 22.18 1.00
N LEU A 135 -1.27 21.32 1.27
CA LEU A 135 -1.66 20.90 2.61
C LEU A 135 -1.16 19.50 2.96
N LEU A 136 -0.52 18.79 2.02
CA LEU A 136 0.02 17.45 2.25
C LEU A 136 1.21 17.54 3.22
N VAL A 137 1.11 16.79 4.33
CA VAL A 137 2.11 16.78 5.39
C VAL A 137 3.01 15.56 5.28
N CYS A 138 2.42 14.38 5.13
CA CYS A 138 3.18 13.15 4.94
C CYS A 138 2.32 12.05 4.31
N VAL A 139 2.99 11.00 3.84
CA VAL A 139 2.36 9.80 3.29
C VAL A 139 2.86 8.59 4.09
N SER A 140 1.95 7.67 4.40
CA SER A 140 2.28 6.43 5.13
C SER A 140 1.75 5.20 4.38
N ARG A 141 2.60 4.21 4.19
CA ARG A 141 2.27 2.92 3.60
C ARG A 141 2.08 1.88 4.69
N VAL A 142 0.85 1.41 4.85
CA VAL A 142 0.49 0.40 5.88
C VAL A 142 0.34 -1.00 5.29
N LEU A 143 0.23 -1.08 3.95
CA LEU A 143 0.42 -2.30 3.20
C LEU A 143 1.91 -2.62 3.19
N ASN A 144 2.39 -3.19 4.30
CA ASN A 144 3.63 -3.99 4.46
C ASN A 144 4.19 -3.88 5.88
N LYS A 145 4.22 -5.00 6.61
CA LYS A 145 5.20 -5.19 7.70
C LYS A 145 5.60 -6.65 7.93
N GLU A 146 4.64 -7.58 7.97
CA GLU A 146 4.94 -9.00 8.24
C GLU A 146 5.79 -9.66 7.15
N GLN A 147 5.66 -9.23 5.90
CA GLN A 147 6.34 -9.85 4.75
C GLN A 147 7.68 -9.18 4.39
N ARG A 148 8.00 -7.99 4.91
CA ARG A 148 9.29 -7.30 4.64
C ARG A 148 10.36 -7.64 5.69
N GLU A 149 9.98 -7.85 6.95
CA GLU A 149 10.94 -8.14 8.03
C GLU A 149 11.53 -9.56 7.93
N MET A 150 10.73 -10.55 7.48
CA MET A 150 11.16 -11.95 7.28
C MET A 150 12.25 -12.13 6.21
N PHE A 151 12.43 -11.17 5.29
CA PHE A 151 13.32 -11.30 4.12
C PHE A 151 14.43 -10.24 4.07
N GLN A 152 14.76 -9.58 5.19
CA GLN A 152 15.93 -8.72 5.24
C GLN A 152 17.23 -9.55 5.18
N PRO A 153 18.31 -9.08 4.50
CA PRO A 153 19.58 -9.79 4.43
C PRO A 153 20.17 -10.16 5.80
N LYS A 154 19.89 -9.39 6.85
CA LYS A 154 20.35 -9.69 8.21
C LYS A 154 19.73 -10.96 8.81
N PHE A 155 18.58 -11.42 8.30
CA PHE A 155 17.89 -12.64 8.75
C PHE A 155 18.21 -13.87 7.89
N PHE A 156 18.88 -13.70 6.75
CA PHE A 156 19.37 -14.84 5.96
C PHE A 156 20.74 -15.29 6.46
N SER A 157 20.83 -16.57 6.79
CA SER A 157 22.11 -17.20 7.13
C SER A 157 23.12 -17.02 5.99
N LYS A 158 24.41 -16.98 6.33
CA LYS A 158 25.51 -16.88 5.37
C LYS A 158 25.43 -17.94 4.26
N ALA A 159 24.95 -19.14 4.61
CA ALA A 159 24.70 -20.24 3.69
C ALA A 159 23.59 -19.94 2.68
N LEU A 160 22.48 -19.34 3.12
CA LEU A 160 21.36 -18.99 2.24
C LEU A 160 21.72 -17.86 1.28
N LYS A 161 22.48 -16.85 1.73
CA LYS A 161 23.04 -15.81 0.85
C LYS A 161 23.92 -16.41 -0.23
N LYS A 162 24.86 -17.28 0.16
CA LYS A 162 25.79 -17.92 -0.79
C LYS A 162 25.02 -18.70 -1.85
N ALA A 163 23.98 -19.43 -1.47
CA ALA A 163 23.18 -20.26 -2.36
C ALA A 163 22.29 -19.44 -3.33
N ILE A 164 21.76 -18.28 -2.89
CA ILE A 164 20.99 -17.37 -3.76
C ILE A 164 21.90 -16.70 -4.81
N TYR A 165 23.10 -16.25 -4.44
CA TYR A 165 24.02 -15.56 -5.35
C TYR A 165 24.86 -16.49 -6.24
N SER A 166 24.94 -17.78 -5.92
CA SER A 166 25.62 -18.78 -6.74
C SER A 166 24.76 -19.39 -7.84
N ASP A 167 23.44 -19.20 -7.80
CA ASP A 167 22.55 -19.69 -8.86
C ASP A 167 22.55 -18.72 -10.05
N ASN A 168 23.17 -19.14 -11.15
CA ASN A 168 23.28 -18.34 -12.37
C ASN A 168 21.92 -17.93 -12.95
N ARG A 169 20.82 -18.64 -12.62
CA ARG A 169 19.45 -18.28 -13.06
C ARG A 169 18.90 -17.06 -12.32
N ILE A 170 19.30 -16.87 -11.07
CA ILE A 170 18.81 -15.80 -10.19
C ILE A 170 19.79 -14.61 -10.16
N ARG A 171 21.08 -14.87 -10.43
CA ARG A 171 22.17 -13.88 -10.39
C ARG A 171 21.97 -12.69 -11.33
N PHE A 172 21.31 -12.87 -12.47
CA PHE A 172 21.00 -11.78 -13.42
C PHE A 172 19.76 -10.96 -13.01
N ILE A 173 18.82 -11.59 -12.31
CA ILE A 173 17.55 -11.00 -11.87
C ILE A 173 17.78 -10.07 -10.69
N VAL A 174 18.67 -10.44 -9.76
CA VAL A 174 19.06 -9.60 -8.60
C VAL A 174 19.88 -8.37 -9.01
N LYS A 175 20.42 -8.33 -10.24
CA LYS A 175 21.23 -7.22 -10.77
C LYS A 175 20.44 -6.20 -11.58
N SER A 176 19.19 -6.46 -12.00
CA SER A 176 18.46 -5.51 -12.85
C SER A 176 17.77 -4.40 -12.04
N ARG A 177 17.93 -3.14 -12.48
CA ARG A 177 17.23 -1.97 -11.91
C ARG A 177 15.83 -1.74 -12.50
N ASP A 178 15.50 -2.42 -13.60
CA ASP A 178 14.21 -2.30 -14.28
C ASP A 178 13.27 -3.45 -13.88
N ARG A 179 12.21 -3.08 -13.15
CA ARG A 179 11.21 -3.98 -12.58
C ARG A 179 10.37 -4.71 -13.63
N ASN A 180 10.05 -4.07 -14.76
CA ASN A 180 9.15 -4.66 -15.76
C ASN A 180 9.88 -5.71 -16.60
N GLN A 181 11.15 -5.45 -16.90
CA GLN A 181 12.02 -6.41 -17.55
C GLN A 181 12.27 -7.65 -16.66
N THR A 182 12.38 -7.45 -15.34
CA THR A 182 12.49 -8.55 -14.38
C THR A 182 11.24 -9.44 -14.40
N ILE A 183 10.04 -8.85 -14.40
CA ILE A 183 8.77 -9.59 -14.37
C ILE A 183 8.57 -10.41 -15.65
N SER A 184 8.81 -9.82 -16.82
CA SER A 184 8.65 -10.52 -18.11
C SER A 184 9.57 -11.75 -18.23
N LYS A 185 10.84 -11.61 -17.86
CA LYS A 185 11.80 -12.73 -17.86
C LYS A 185 11.47 -13.80 -16.81
N LEU A 186 10.82 -13.43 -15.72
CA LEU A 186 10.35 -14.35 -14.70
C LEU A 186 9.15 -15.17 -15.17
N GLU A 187 8.22 -14.56 -15.90
CA GLU A 187 7.09 -15.26 -16.50
C GLU A 187 7.56 -16.29 -17.54
N GLU A 188 8.57 -15.96 -18.34
CA GLU A 188 9.20 -16.89 -19.29
C GLU A 188 9.87 -18.08 -18.58
N ALA A 189 10.63 -17.83 -17.51
CA ALA A 189 11.30 -18.88 -16.75
C ALA A 189 10.33 -19.82 -16.03
N ILE A 190 9.23 -19.28 -15.49
CA ILE A 190 8.17 -20.08 -14.86
C ILE A 190 7.46 -20.95 -15.90
N LYS A 191 7.16 -20.40 -17.09
CA LYS A 191 6.56 -21.14 -18.20
C LYS A 191 7.46 -22.27 -18.69
N SER A 192 8.78 -22.06 -18.76
CA SER A 192 9.72 -23.10 -19.18
C SER A 192 9.81 -24.25 -18.17
N ASP A 193 9.82 -23.96 -16.86
CA ASP A 193 9.89 -25.00 -15.81
C ASP A 193 8.58 -25.80 -15.71
N SER A 194 7.41 -25.17 -15.92
CA SER A 194 6.13 -25.88 -15.95
C SER A 194 5.98 -26.89 -17.10
N LYS A 195 6.77 -26.76 -18.19
CA LYS A 195 6.83 -27.77 -19.25
C LYS A 195 7.71 -28.97 -18.90
N VAL A 196 8.69 -28.80 -18.01
CA VAL A 196 9.62 -29.87 -17.59
C VAL A 196 9.00 -30.77 -16.52
N ILE A 197 7.96 -30.31 -15.82
CA ILE A 197 7.26 -31.08 -14.77
C ILE A 197 6.10 -31.93 -15.33
N LEU A 198 5.72 -31.75 -16.60
CA LEU A 198 4.64 -32.46 -17.28
C LEU A 198 5.14 -33.50 -18.32
N GLN A 199 6.42 -33.89 -18.26
CA GLN A 199 6.99 -35.05 -18.95
C GLN A 199 7.62 -35.98 -17.92
#